data_AF-A0A352AAM1-F1
#
_entry.id   AF-A0A352AAM1-F1
#
_cell.length_a   1.000
_cell.length_b   1.000
_cell.length_c   1.000
_cell.angle_alpha   90.00
_cell.angle_beta   90.00
_cell.angle_gamma   90.00
#
_symmetry.space_group_name_H-M   'P 1'
#
loop_
_entity.id
_entity.type
_entity.pdbx_description
1 polymer ?
#
loop_
_entity_poly.entity_id
_entity_poly.type
_entity_poly.pdbx_seq_one_letter_code
_entity_poly.pdbx_strand_id
1 'polypeptide(L)'
;MKNWLGYLVGGVLLIVGLLFVWEGVPHTSSVTCKRTAENQINCLQQEKVLWWIPIQKTLLNNLQAVHLSQGENAYDGTVYLIYLRGANNNLMFGNSLDLEEVQEDILKAKQFIKDSKAQSLTLKRYEVNWIFTILGSLIGALGFWIVIYDIVDRKSKE
;
A
#
# COMPACT_ATOMS: atom_id res chain seq x y z
N MET A 1 -36.73 -23.71 -3.14
CA MET A 1 -35.52 -23.65 -2.30
C MET A 1 -34.19 -23.77 -3.07
N LYS A 2 -34.13 -24.25 -4.33
CA LYS A 2 -32.85 -24.42 -5.06
C LYS A 2 -32.20 -23.12 -5.60
N ASN A 3 -32.93 -21.99 -5.63
CA ASN A 3 -32.53 -20.82 -6.44
C ASN A 3 -31.89 -19.67 -5.62
N TRP A 4 -31.88 -19.76 -4.29
CA TRP A 4 -31.15 -18.80 -3.44
C TRP A 4 -29.63 -19.08 -3.41
N LEU A 5 -29.26 -20.33 -3.68
CA LEU A 5 -27.88 -20.78 -3.64
C LEU A 5 -27.03 -20.13 -4.75
N GLY A 6 -27.58 -19.99 -5.96
CA GLY A 6 -26.88 -19.36 -7.09
C GLY A 6 -26.54 -17.89 -6.84
N TYR A 7 -27.48 -17.12 -6.29
CA TYR A 7 -27.26 -15.72 -5.90
C TYR A 7 -26.27 -15.58 -4.74
N LEU A 8 -26.36 -16.44 -3.72
CA LEU A 8 -25.42 -16.44 -2.61
C LEU A 8 -24.00 -16.76 -3.08
N VAL A 9 -23.84 -17.81 -3.88
CA VAL A 9 -22.53 -18.22 -4.41
C VAL A 9 -21.96 -17.15 -5.35
N GLY A 10 -22.76 -16.64 -6.29
CA GLY A 10 -22.33 -15.57 -7.19
C GLY A 10 -21.99 -14.28 -6.46
N GLY A 11 -22.77 -13.91 -5.44
CA GLY A 11 -22.52 -12.73 -4.60
C GLY A 11 -21.25 -12.86 -3.76
N VAL A 12 -21.01 -14.02 -3.15
CA VAL A 12 -19.76 -14.29 -2.40
C VAL A 12 -18.55 -14.21 -3.34
N LEU A 13 -18.63 -14.83 -4.52
CA LEU A 13 -17.55 -14.76 -5.51
C LEU A 13 -17.29 -13.32 -5.96
N LEU A 14 -18.33 -12.50 -6.16
CA LEU A 14 -18.17 -11.08 -6.47
C LEU A 14 -17.42 -10.31 -5.37
N ILE A 15 -17.79 -10.52 -4.11
CA ILE A 15 -17.13 -9.87 -2.96
C ILE A 15 -15.67 -10.31 -2.87
N VAL A 16 -15.41 -11.62 -2.95
CA VAL A 16 -14.05 -12.17 -2.91
C VAL A 16 -13.22 -11.64 -4.08
N GLY A 17 -13.78 -11.59 -5.29
CA GLY A 17 -13.12 -11.02 -6.47
C GLY A 17 -12.75 -9.56 -6.27
N LEU A 18 -13.65 -8.74 -5.71
CA LEU A 18 -13.39 -7.33 -5.41
C LEU A 18 -12.30 -7.15 -4.36
N LEU A 19 -12.27 -7.98 -3.30
CA LEU A 19 -11.21 -7.95 -2.29
C LEU A 19 -9.84 -8.26 -2.92
N PHE A 20 -9.77 -9.29 -3.76
CA PHE A 20 -8.53 -9.63 -4.46
C PHE A 20 -8.07 -8.54 -5.42
N VAL A 21 -9.01 -7.90 -6.15
CA VAL A 21 -8.66 -6.74 -6.99
C VAL A 21 -8.10 -5.62 -6.14
N TRP A 22 -8.75 -5.31 -5.01
CA TRP A 22 -8.29 -4.26 -4.10
C TRP A 22 -6.85 -4.50 -3.62
N GLU A 23 -6.54 -5.70 -3.13
CA GLU A 23 -5.19 -6.10 -2.71
C GLU A 23 -4.15 -6.04 -3.85
N GLY A 24 -4.58 -6.26 -5.10
CA GLY A 24 -3.70 -6.23 -6.26
C GLY A 24 -3.48 -4.85 -6.88
N VAL A 25 -4.35 -3.87 -6.58
CA VAL A 25 -4.24 -2.50 -7.13
C VAL A 25 -2.92 -1.87 -6.67
N PRO A 26 -2.22 -1.10 -7.52
CA PRO A 26 -1.00 -0.40 -7.12
C PRO A 26 -1.21 0.51 -5.91
N HIS A 27 -0.51 0.19 -4.82
CA HIS A 27 -0.41 1.04 -3.65
C HIS A 27 0.95 1.74 -3.67
N THR A 28 0.93 3.06 -3.51
CA THR A 28 2.16 3.85 -3.41
C THR A 28 2.28 4.43 -2.02
N SER A 29 3.31 4.01 -1.29
CA SER A 29 3.71 4.68 -0.05
C SER A 29 4.81 5.69 -0.38
N SER A 30 4.67 6.91 0.14
CA SER A 30 5.65 7.96 -0.09
C SER A 30 5.90 8.77 1.16
N VAL A 31 7.16 9.09 1.44
CA VAL A 31 7.55 9.99 2.52
C VAL A 31 8.22 11.20 1.92
N THR A 32 7.64 12.37 2.14
CA THR A 32 8.19 13.66 1.69
C THR A 32 8.67 14.46 2.88
N CYS A 33 9.97 14.67 2.99
CA CYS A 33 10.59 15.52 4.01
C CYS A 33 10.94 16.89 3.41
N LYS A 34 10.59 17.97 4.12
CA LYS A 34 10.87 19.36 3.72
C LYS A 34 11.53 20.11 4.87
N ARG A 35 12.54 20.90 4.55
CA ARG A 35 13.20 21.78 5.52
C ARG A 35 12.37 23.06 5.68
N THR A 36 12.11 23.45 6.92
CA THR A 36 11.40 24.69 7.27
C THR A 36 12.37 25.87 7.34
N ALA A 37 11.83 27.09 7.45
CA ALA A 37 12.63 28.29 7.65
C ALA A 37 13.43 28.27 8.98
N GLU A 38 12.95 27.52 9.98
CA GLU A 38 13.60 27.32 11.28
C GLU A 38 14.63 26.20 11.26
N ASN A 39 15.04 25.73 10.07
CA ASN A 39 15.99 24.63 9.88
C ASN A 39 15.53 23.28 10.46
N GLN A 40 14.24 23.13 10.75
CA GLN A 40 13.64 21.86 11.14
C GLN A 40 13.26 21.06 9.89
N ILE A 41 13.23 19.73 10.00
CA ILE A 41 12.84 18.85 8.90
C ILE A 41 11.48 18.23 9.23
N ASN A 42 10.44 18.58 8.49
CA ASN A 42 9.11 17.99 8.65
C ASN A 42 8.86 16.98 7.54
N CYS A 43 8.42 15.77 7.90
CA CYS A 43 8.12 14.72 6.95
C CYS A 43 6.63 14.39 6.93
N LEU A 44 6.11 14.09 5.75
CA LEU A 44 4.73 13.64 5.53
C LEU A 44 4.77 12.31 4.80
N GLN A 45 4.33 11.25 5.48
CA GLN A 45 4.01 9.98 4.83
C GLN A 45 2.62 10.07 4.22
N GLN A 46 2.49 9.62 2.99
CA GLN A 46 1.24 9.50 2.27
C GLN A 46 1.17 8.12 1.65
N GLU A 47 0.10 7.40 1.94
CA GLU A 47 -0.28 6.18 1.24
C GLU A 47 -1.36 6.50 0.24
N LYS A 48 -1.19 5.99 -0.98
CA LYS A 48 -2.10 6.25 -2.10
C LYS A 48 -2.54 4.95 -2.75
N VAL A 49 -3.85 4.79 -2.96
CA VAL A 49 -4.39 3.81 -3.91
C VAL A 49 -4.33 4.44 -5.29
N LEU A 50 -3.71 3.75 -6.23
CA LEU A 50 -3.35 4.32 -7.53
C LEU A 50 -2.49 5.58 -7.32
N TRP A 51 -1.88 6.10 -8.37
CA TRP A 51 -0.86 7.15 -8.26
C TRP A 51 -1.39 8.50 -7.73
N TRP A 52 -2.68 8.59 -7.35
CA TRP A 52 -3.38 9.84 -7.04
C TRP A 52 -4.33 9.84 -5.81
N ILE A 53 -4.93 8.73 -5.33
CA ILE A 53 -5.94 8.79 -4.23
C ILE A 53 -5.27 8.61 -2.87
N PRO A 54 -5.14 9.65 -2.02
CA PRO A 54 -4.58 9.48 -0.68
C PRO A 54 -5.57 8.77 0.26
N ILE A 55 -5.10 7.74 0.95
CA ILE A 55 -5.89 6.96 1.93
C ILE A 55 -5.49 7.34 3.35
N GLN A 56 -4.18 7.44 3.58
CA GLN A 56 -3.62 7.70 4.90
C GLN A 56 -2.50 8.74 4.81
N LYS A 57 -2.44 9.61 5.82
CA LYS A 57 -1.42 10.64 5.96
C LYS A 57 -0.89 10.64 7.38
N THR A 58 0.43 10.52 7.53
CA THR A 58 1.10 10.57 8.84
C THR A 58 2.14 11.68 8.81
N LEU A 59 2.02 12.64 9.72
CA LEU A 59 2.95 13.76 9.84
C LEU A 59 4.01 13.43 10.89
N LEU A 60 5.28 13.67 10.56
CA LEU A 60 6.42 13.61 11.48
C LEU A 60 7.02 15.01 11.59
N ASN A 61 6.98 15.57 12.79
CA ASN A 61 7.54 16.90 13.05
C ASN A 61 8.98 16.79 13.54
N ASN A 62 9.85 17.63 12.97
CA ASN A 62 11.25 17.77 13.33
C ASN A 62 12.00 16.41 13.40
N LEU A 63 12.34 15.88 12.23
CA LEU A 63 13.16 14.68 12.06
C LEU A 63 14.52 14.84 12.74
N GLN A 64 14.80 13.97 13.70
CA GLN A 64 16.04 13.97 14.48
C GLN A 64 17.04 12.93 13.97
N ALA A 65 16.54 11.75 13.58
CA ALA A 65 17.40 10.65 13.17
C ALA A 65 16.72 9.67 12.21
N VAL A 66 17.55 8.96 11.45
CA VAL A 66 17.14 7.94 10.47
C VAL A 66 17.97 6.69 10.68
N HIS A 67 17.29 5.56 10.88
CA HIS A 67 17.92 4.27 11.17
C HIS A 67 17.35 3.16 10.31
N LEU A 68 18.16 2.13 10.06
CA LEU A 68 17.68 0.85 9.57
C LEU A 68 17.01 0.13 10.74
N SER A 69 15.80 -0.33 10.54
CA SER A 69 15.10 -1.24 11.45
C SER A 69 14.84 -2.55 10.72
N GLN A 70 14.69 -3.61 11.50
CA GLN A 70 14.33 -4.94 11.01
C GLN A 70 13.01 -5.35 11.65
N GLY A 71 12.20 -6.09 10.91
CA GLY A 71 10.98 -6.73 11.38
C GLY A 71 10.86 -8.12 10.79
N GLU A 72 9.80 -8.82 11.17
CA GLU A 72 9.47 -10.15 10.66
C GLU A 72 8.15 -10.05 9.87
N ASN A 73 8.11 -10.69 8.70
CA ASN A 73 6.85 -10.89 7.99
C ASN A 73 6.16 -12.19 8.46
N ALA A 74 4.93 -12.41 7.97
CA ALA A 74 4.15 -13.62 8.29
C ALA A 74 4.77 -14.95 7.78
N TYR A 75 5.91 -14.89 7.09
CA TYR A 75 6.61 -16.02 6.49
C TYR A 75 8.05 -16.15 7.03
N ASP A 76 8.32 -15.65 8.24
CA ASP A 76 9.63 -15.67 8.93
C ASP A 76 10.79 -15.03 8.13
N GLY A 77 10.47 -14.18 7.15
CA GLY A 77 11.44 -13.40 6.40
C GLY A 77 11.78 -12.10 7.12
N THR A 78 13.08 -11.78 7.23
CA THR A 78 13.53 -10.46 7.69
C THR A 78 13.05 -9.40 6.71
N VAL A 79 12.26 -8.45 7.20
CA VAL A 79 11.87 -7.25 6.47
C VAL A 79 12.72 -6.10 6.95
N TYR A 80 13.35 -5.39 6.02
CA TYR A 80 14.12 -4.19 6.29
C TYR A 80 13.21 -2.97 6.16
N LEU A 81 13.37 -2.03 7.09
CA LEU A 81 12.51 -0.88 7.31
C LEU A 81 13.36 0.37 7.54
N ILE A 82 12.87 1.54 7.10
CA ILE A 82 13.43 2.84 7.45
C ILE A 82 12.67 3.40 8.65
N TYR A 83 13.38 3.61 9.75
CA TYR A 83 12.84 4.22 10.96
C TYR A 83 13.24 5.69 11.04
N LEU A 84 12.25 6.58 10.97
CA LEU A 84 12.38 8.02 11.07
C LEU A 84 11.92 8.47 12.45
N ARG A 85 12.86 8.97 13.27
CA ARG A 85 12.59 9.46 14.63
C ARG A 85 12.35 10.96 14.60
N GLY A 86 11.17 11.39 15.03
CA GLY A 86 10.81 12.80 15.20
C GLY A 86 10.88 13.23 16.67
N ALA A 87 10.47 14.47 16.94
CA ALA A 87 10.45 15.00 18.30
C ALA A 87 9.38 14.34 19.19
N ASN A 88 8.17 14.13 18.64
CA ASN A 88 7.00 13.67 19.40
C ASN A 88 6.42 12.34 18.90
N ASN A 89 6.88 11.86 17.75
CA ASN A 89 6.40 10.64 17.13
C ASN A 89 7.48 10.04 16.24
N ASN A 90 7.23 8.81 15.79
CA ASN A 90 8.11 8.06 14.91
C ASN A 90 7.35 7.61 13.68
N LEU A 91 8.07 7.38 12.59
CA LEU A 91 7.49 6.97 11.32
C LEU A 91 8.31 5.81 10.76
N MET A 92 7.62 4.75 10.37
CA MET A 92 8.22 3.59 9.71
C MET A 92 7.87 3.64 8.22
N PHE A 93 8.86 3.40 7.36
CA PHE A 93 8.69 3.48 5.91
C PHE A 93 9.56 2.46 5.19
N GLY A 94 9.07 1.94 4.07
CA GLY A 94 9.87 1.11 3.17
C GLY A 94 10.07 -0.30 3.69
N ASN A 95 9.04 -1.14 3.52
CA ASN A 95 9.09 -2.57 3.78
C ASN A 95 9.71 -3.26 2.56
N SER A 96 10.98 -3.66 2.63
CA SER A 96 11.59 -4.48 1.57
C SER A 96 12.25 -5.73 2.13
N LEU A 97 12.22 -6.79 1.34
CA LEU A 97 13.01 -7.99 1.59
C LEU A 97 14.46 -7.82 1.12
N ASP A 98 14.72 -6.80 0.30
CA ASP A 98 16.04 -6.47 -0.21
C ASP A 98 16.70 -5.37 0.66
N LEU A 99 17.80 -5.73 1.31
CA LEU A 99 18.57 -4.82 2.15
C LEU A 99 19.22 -3.70 1.34
N GLU A 100 19.69 -3.96 0.11
CA GLU A 100 20.39 -2.97 -0.70
C GLU A 100 19.44 -1.82 -1.06
N GLU A 101 18.21 -2.18 -1.43
CA GLU A 101 17.14 -1.24 -1.78
C GLU A 101 16.82 -0.28 -0.63
N VAL A 102 16.87 -0.76 0.62
CA VAL A 102 16.61 0.06 1.83
C VAL A 102 17.84 0.86 2.24
N GLN A 103 19.04 0.30 2.08
CA GLN A 103 20.28 0.99 2.40
C GLN A 103 20.51 2.22 1.52
N GLU A 104 20.22 2.14 0.23
CA GLU A 104 20.35 3.29 -0.69
C GLU A 104 19.46 4.46 -0.23
N ASP A 105 18.22 4.19 0.15
CA ASP A 105 17.28 5.20 0.65
C ASP A 105 17.71 5.79 2.00
N ILE A 106 18.27 4.97 2.89
CA ILE A 106 18.84 5.44 4.16
C ILE A 106 20.04 6.37 3.90
N LEU A 107 20.90 6.04 2.93
CA LEU A 107 22.02 6.89 2.56
C LEU A 107 21.54 8.24 2.03
N LYS A 108 20.54 8.24 1.12
CA LYS A 108 19.90 9.48 0.62
C LYS A 108 19.31 10.31 1.77
N ALA A 109 18.61 9.68 2.71
CA ALA A 109 18.02 10.35 3.86
C ALA A 109 19.07 10.95 4.82
N LYS A 110 20.14 10.20 5.12
CA LYS A 110 21.25 10.70 5.94
C LYS A 110 21.99 11.85 5.25
N GLN A 111 22.17 11.78 3.94
CA GLN A 111 22.80 12.84 3.17
C GLN A 111 21.95 14.11 3.14
N PHE A 112 20.62 13.98 3.00
CA PHE A 112 19.68 15.10 3.09
C PHE A 112 19.69 15.80 4.46
N ILE A 113 19.82 15.05 5.57
CA ILE A 113 19.93 15.66 6.91
C ILE A 113 21.21 16.48 7.02
N LYS A 114 22.34 15.94 6.53
CA LYS A 114 23.64 16.59 6.56
C LYS A 114 23.75 17.79 5.61
N ASP A 115 23.13 17.71 4.44
CA ASP A 115 23.14 18.79 3.46
C ASP A 115 22.12 19.86 3.80
N SER A 116 22.59 20.99 4.34
CA SER A 116 21.74 22.13 4.69
C SER A 116 21.14 22.85 3.48
N LYS A 117 21.62 22.59 2.27
CA LYS A 117 21.13 23.24 1.04
C LYS A 117 19.95 22.49 0.41
N ALA A 118 19.80 21.19 0.70
CA ALA A 118 18.70 20.41 0.16
C ALA A 118 17.37 20.81 0.83
N GLN A 119 16.40 21.28 0.03
CA GLN A 119 15.11 21.77 0.52
C GLN A 119 14.08 20.67 0.73
N SER A 120 14.12 19.60 -0.08
CA SER A 120 13.18 18.50 -0.01
C SER A 120 13.79 17.15 -0.40
N LEU A 121 13.34 16.09 0.27
CA LEU A 121 13.60 14.70 -0.08
C LEU A 121 12.25 13.98 -0.21
N THR A 122 12.09 13.18 -1.26
CA THR A 122 10.91 12.31 -1.41
C THR A 122 11.38 10.89 -1.64
N LEU A 123 10.99 9.98 -0.75
CA LEU A 123 11.18 8.54 -0.91
C LEU A 123 9.84 7.92 -1.32
N LYS A 124 9.84 7.01 -2.28
CA LYS A 124 8.62 6.35 -2.79
C LYS A 124 8.84 4.85 -2.90
N ARG A 125 7.82 4.09 -2.54
CA ARG A 125 7.76 2.64 -2.74
C ARG A 125 6.45 2.30 -3.44
N TYR A 126 6.55 1.37 -4.37
CA TYR A 126 5.43 0.88 -5.15
C TYR A 126 5.22 -0.58 -4.78
N GLU A 127 4.06 -0.88 -4.22
CA GLU A 127 3.63 -2.23 -3.96
C GLU A 127 2.56 -2.56 -5.00
N VAL A 128 2.85 -3.56 -5.84
CA VAL A 128 1.94 -4.04 -6.87
C VAL A 128 1.99 -5.55 -6.86
N ASN A 129 0.83 -6.18 -6.72
CA ASN A 129 0.70 -7.61 -6.89
C ASN A 129 -0.31 -7.94 -7.98
N TRP A 130 0.15 -7.87 -9.23
CA TRP A 130 -0.68 -8.09 -10.42
C TRP A 130 -1.41 -9.44 -10.41
N ILE A 131 -0.84 -10.45 -9.75
CA ILE A 131 -1.45 -11.78 -9.64
C ILE A 131 -2.81 -11.68 -8.91
N PHE A 132 -2.90 -10.89 -7.84
CA PHE A 132 -4.15 -10.68 -7.11
C PHE A 132 -5.18 -9.93 -7.95
N THR A 133 -4.76 -8.91 -8.72
CA THR A 133 -5.67 -8.19 -9.64
C THR A 133 -6.25 -9.12 -10.70
N ILE A 134 -5.40 -9.97 -11.31
CA ILE A 134 -5.80 -10.89 -12.37
C ILE A 134 -6.77 -11.95 -11.81
N LEU A 135 -6.40 -12.61 -10.71
CA LEU A 135 -7.24 -13.63 -10.07
C LEU A 135 -8.55 -13.03 -9.58
N GLY A 136 -8.52 -11.87 -8.93
CA GLY A 136 -9.70 -11.17 -8.45
C GLY A 136 -10.66 -10.81 -9.58
N SER A 137 -10.14 -10.37 -10.73
CA SER A 137 -10.94 -10.07 -11.93
C SER A 137 -11.62 -11.33 -12.50
N LEU A 138 -10.90 -12.46 -12.54
CA LEU A 138 -11.47 -13.74 -12.98
C LEU A 138 -12.56 -14.25 -12.04
N ILE A 139 -12.31 -14.21 -10.73
CA ILE A 139 -13.29 -14.63 -9.70
C ILE A 139 -14.52 -13.73 -9.74
N GLY A 140 -14.33 -12.41 -9.84
CA GLY A 140 -15.42 -11.44 -9.96
C GLY A 140 -16.25 -11.65 -11.23
N ALA A 141 -15.60 -11.90 -12.37
CA ALA A 141 -16.29 -12.22 -13.62
C ALA A 141 -17.12 -13.50 -13.49
N LEU A 142 -16.57 -14.56 -12.90
CA LEU A 142 -17.31 -15.81 -12.65
C LEU A 142 -18.53 -15.59 -11.75
N GLY A 143 -18.36 -14.84 -10.65
CA GLY A 143 -19.47 -14.48 -9.77
C GLY A 143 -20.57 -13.71 -10.49
N PHE A 144 -20.19 -12.73 -11.32
CA PHE A 144 -21.12 -11.96 -12.15
C PHE A 144 -21.88 -12.84 -13.14
N TRP A 145 -21.18 -13.74 -13.83
CA TRP A 145 -21.76 -14.68 -14.78
C TRP A 145 -22.79 -15.60 -14.12
N ILE A 146 -22.51 -16.11 -12.92
CA ILE A 146 -23.44 -16.97 -12.17
C ILE A 146 -24.73 -16.20 -11.83
N VAL A 147 -24.60 -14.96 -11.35
CA VAL A 147 -25.76 -14.12 -11.01
C VAL A 147 -26.61 -13.83 -12.25
N ILE A 148 -25.99 -13.43 -13.37
CA ILE A 148 -26.71 -13.17 -14.62
C ILE A 148 -27.42 -14.43 -15.12
N TYR A 149 -26.73 -15.57 -15.11
CA TYR A 149 -27.31 -16.81 -15.60
C TYR A 149 -28.55 -17.22 -14.80
N ASP A 150 -28.52 -17.11 -13.46
CA ASP A 150 -29.70 -17.39 -12.62
C ASP A 150 -30.85 -16.40 -12.88
N ILE A 151 -30.55 -15.12 -13.17
CA ILE A 151 -31.57 -14.13 -13.54
C ILE A 151 -32.23 -14.47 -14.89
N VAL A 152 -31.43 -14.83 -15.89
CA VAL A 152 -31.92 -15.13 -17.25
C VAL A 152 -32.72 -16.42 -17.27
N ASP A 153 -32.27 -17.47 -16.58
CA ASP A 153 -33.00 -18.74 -16.47
C ASP A 153 -34.37 -18.56 -15.80
N ARG A 154 -34.48 -17.66 -14.79
CA ARG A 154 -35.79 -17.32 -14.18
C ARG A 154 -36.73 -16.68 -15.18
N LYS A 155 -36.28 -15.65 -15.91
CA LYS A 155 -37.10 -14.95 -16.90
C LYS A 155 -37.55 -15.87 -18.05
N SER A 156 -36.80 -16.94 -18.33
CA SER A 156 -37.15 -17.94 -19.35
C SER A 156 -38.24 -18.91 -18.90
N LYS A 157 -38.52 -19.02 -17.60
CA LYS A 157 -39.47 -19.99 -17.01
C LYS A 157 -40.79 -19.34 -16.55
N GLU A 158 -40.91 -18.03 -16.67
CA GLU A 158 -42.15 -17.24 -16.51
C GLU A 158 -42.81 -17.01 -17.87
#